data_AF-A0A2W4UEM0-F1
#
_entry.id   AF-A0A2W4UEM0-F1
#
_cell.length_a   1.000
_cell.length_b   1.000
_cell.length_c   1.000
_cell.angle_alpha   90.00
_cell.angle_beta   90.00
_cell.angle_gamma   90.00
#
_symmetry.space_group_name_H-M   'P 1'
#
loop_
_entity.id
_entity.type
_entity.pdbx_description
1 polymer ?
#
loop_
_entity_poly.entity_id
_entity_poly.type
_entity_poly.pdbx_seq_one_letter_code
_entity_poly.pdbx_strand_id
1 'polypeptide(L)' 'MQVSVSILAEIPEDLHESLKGFLETHSAWDQDRVYAAALSLFLLQNGHKEGDRTPSRIYLDTLFNCAG' A
#
# COMPACT_ATOMS: atom_id res chain seq x y z
N MET A 1 10.95 16.50 2.55
CA MET A 1 9.50 16.73 2.74
C MET A 1 8.79 15.74 1.83
N GLN A 2 8.23 14.66 2.38
CA GLN A 2 7.41 13.73 1.60
C GLN A 2 5.98 14.24 1.71
N VAL A 3 5.45 14.80 0.62
CA VAL A 3 4.07 15.27 0.58
C VAL A 3 3.20 14.03 0.37
N SER A 4 2.52 13.58 1.42
CA SER A 4 1.49 12.56 1.30
C SER A 4 0.26 13.15 0.61
N VAL A 5 -0.39 12.36 -0.23
CA VAL A 5 -1.64 12.72 -0.90
C VAL A 5 -2.73 11.83 -0.33
N SER A 6 -3.78 12.43 0.22
CA SER A 6 -4.95 11.69 0.71
C SER A 6 -5.78 11.18 -0.47
N ILE A 7 -6.21 9.92 -0.38
CA ILE A 7 -7.07 9.28 -1.37
C ILE A 7 -8.38 8.92 -0.69
N LEU A 8 -9.50 9.26 -1.32
CA LEU A 8 -10.83 8.80 -0.94
C LEU A 8 -11.32 7.84 -2.02
N ALA A 9 -11.66 6.61 -1.62
CA ALA A 9 -12.20 5.60 -2.51
C ALA A 9 -13.24 4.77 -1.77
N GLU A 10 -14.32 4.42 -2.46
CA GLU A 10 -15.29 3.45 -1.97
C GLU A 10 -14.79 2.04 -2.29
N ILE A 11 -14.91 1.13 -1.32
CA ILE A 11 -14.56 -0.29 -1.49
C ILE A 11 -15.75 -1.16 -1.11
N PRO A 12 -15.87 -2.39 -1.67
CA PRO A 12 -16.89 -3.34 -1.24
C PRO A 12 -16.79 -3.64 0.26
N GLU A 13 -17.94 -3.82 0.92
CA GLU A 13 -18.03 -4.08 2.36
C GLU A 13 -17.24 -5.34 2.78
N ASP A 14 -17.35 -6.42 2.00
CA ASP A 14 -16.61 -7.67 2.26
C ASP A 14 -15.08 -7.46 2.27
N LEU A 15 -14.59 -6.55 1.42
CA LEU A 15 -13.16 -6.22 1.36
C LEU A 15 -12.75 -5.37 2.57
N HIS A 16 -13.62 -4.45 3.00
CA HIS A 16 -13.40 -3.66 4.21
C HIS A 16 -13.33 -4.53 5.46
N GLU A 17 -14.25 -5.49 5.62
CA GLU A 17 -14.24 -6.44 6.74
C GLU A 17 -12.96 -7.29 6.74
N SER A 18 -12.53 -7.75 5.56
CA SER A 18 -11.27 -8.51 5.42
C SER A 18 -10.04 -7.66 5.80
N LEU A 19 -10.01 -6.38 5.38
CA LEU A 19 -8.95 -5.44 5.76
C LEU A 19 -8.91 -5.23 7.27
N LYS A 20 -10.08 -5.03 7.90
CA LYS A 20 -10.19 -4.84 9.34
C LYS A 20 -9.64 -6.05 10.11
N GLY A 21 -10.05 -7.27 9.74
CA GLY A 21 -9.54 -8.49 10.37
C GLY A 21 -8.03 -8.68 10.20
N PHE A 22 -7.47 -8.27 9.05
CA PHE A 22 -6.02 -8.27 8.85
C PHE A 22 -5.31 -7.29 9.79
N LEU A 23 -5.80 -6.06 9.93
CA LEU A 23 -5.20 -5.04 10.79
C LEU A 23 -5.28 -5.39 12.28
N GLU A 24 -6.38 -6.02 12.72
CA GLU A 24 -6.55 -6.47 14.11
C GLU A 24 -5.51 -7.54 14.51
N THR A 25 -5.01 -8.31 13.55
CA THR A 25 -4.04 -9.40 13.78
C THR A 25 -2.58 -8.98 13.54
N HIS A 26 -2.35 -7.82 12.93
CA HIS A 26 -1.02 -7.36 12.53
C HIS A 26 -0.73 -5.96 13.05
N SER A 27 -0.25 -5.87 14.30
CA SER A 27 0.02 -4.59 15.00
C SER A 27 1.07 -3.69 14.34
N ALA A 28 1.88 -4.22 13.42
CA ALA A 28 2.86 -3.44 12.66
C ALA A 28 2.26 -2.77 11.42
N TRP A 29 1.00 -3.06 11.08
CA TRP A 29 0.34 -2.58 9.88
C TRP A 29 -0.79 -1.61 10.24
N ASP A 30 -0.89 -0.56 9.44
CA ASP A 30 -2.00 0.38 9.44
C ASP A 30 -2.63 0.43 8.04
N GLN A 31 -3.78 1.09 7.96
CA GLN A 31 -4.56 1.20 6.74
C GLN A 31 -3.77 1.85 5.59
N ASP A 32 -3.02 2.92 5.87
CA ASP A 32 -2.24 3.64 4.85
C ASP A 32 -1.11 2.75 4.31
N ARG A 33 -0.45 1.98 5.18
CA ARG A 33 0.59 1.02 4.84
C ARG A 33 0.04 -0.10 3.95
N VAL A 34 -1.13 -0.64 4.28
CA VAL A 34 -1.77 -1.67 3.45
C VAL A 34 -2.12 -1.12 2.07
N TYR A 35 -2.70 0.08 2.00
CA TYR A 35 -3.03 0.69 0.71
C TYR A 35 -1.79 1.01 -0.12
N ALA A 36 -0.73 1.55 0.50
CA ALA A 36 0.54 1.79 -0.19
C ALA A 36 1.13 0.49 -0.77
N ALA A 37 1.09 -0.61 -0.01
CA ALA A 37 1.54 -1.92 -0.47
C ALA A 37 0.66 -2.46 -1.62
N ALA A 38 -0.66 -2.39 -1.48
CA ALA A 38 -1.60 -2.88 -2.49
C ALA A 38 -1.50 -2.10 -3.81
N LEU A 39 -1.46 -0.77 -3.75
CA LEU A 39 -1.32 0.11 -4.92
C LEU A 39 0.03 -0.11 -5.61
N SER A 40 1.12 -0.12 -4.86
CA SER A 40 2.46 -0.32 -5.44
C SER A 40 2.62 -1.71 -6.07
N LEU A 41 2.09 -2.76 -5.43
CA LEU A 41 2.07 -4.11 -5.99
C LEU A 41 1.22 -4.19 -7.26
N PHE A 42 0.03 -3.60 -7.25
CA PHE A 42 -0.85 -3.58 -8.42
C PHE A 42 -0.17 -2.93 -9.63
N LEU A 43 0.52 -1.79 -9.42
CA LEU A 43 1.28 -1.10 -10.47
C LEU A 43 2.50 -1.93 -10.94
N LEU A 44 3.16 -2.66 -10.04
CA LEU A 44 4.24 -3.59 -10.41
C LEU A 44 3.77 -4.67 -11.38
N GLN A 45 2.58 -5.23 -11.10
CA GLN A 45 2.04 -6.36 -11.84
C GLN A 45 1.40 -5.96 -13.17
N ASN A 46 0.75 -4.79 -13.23
CA ASN A 46 -0.13 -4.41 -14.34
C ASN A 46 0.45 -3.36 -15.30
N GLY A 47 1.72 -3.02 -15.14
CA GLY A 47 2.43 -2.15 -16.07
C GLY A 47 2.76 -0.82 -15.43
N HIS A 48 3.99 -0.75 -14.95
CA HIS A 48 4.65 0.51 -14.68
C HIS A 48 5.57 0.87 -15.84
N LYS A 49 5.78 2.17 -16.10
CA LYS A 49 6.62 2.64 -17.21
C LYS A 49 8.00 1.99 -17.18
N GLU A 50 8.47 1.55 -18.34
CA GLU A 50 9.79 0.93 -18.50
C GLU A 50 10.88 1.89 -17.99
N GLY A 51 11.64 1.46 -16.99
CA GLY A 51 12.71 2.26 -16.36
C GLY A 51 12.33 3.03 -15.09
N ASP A 52 11.05 3.13 -14.73
CA ASP A 52 10.65 3.75 -13.46
C ASP A 52 10.60 2.71 -12.33
N ARG A 53 11.36 2.97 -11.26
CA ARG A 53 11.49 2.08 -10.09
C ARG A 53 10.68 2.55 -8.89
N THR A 54 9.84 3.56 -9.08
CA THR A 54 9.10 4.20 -8.00
C THR A 54 8.16 3.22 -7.28
N PRO A 55 7.31 2.43 -7.97
CA PRO A 55 6.43 1.48 -7.29
C PRO A 55 7.20 0.37 -6.59
N SER A 56 8.31 -0.11 -7.14
CA SER A 56 9.07 -1.20 -6.52
C SER A 56 9.78 -0.73 -5.26
N ARG A 57 10.29 0.51 -5.27
CA ARG A 57 10.81 1.16 -4.08
C ARG A 57 9.73 1.33 -3.01
N ILE A 58 8.58 1.91 -3.36
CA ILE A 58 7.48 2.13 -2.40
C ILE A 58 7.00 0.79 -1.82
N TYR A 59 6.85 -0.24 -2.65
CA TYR A 59 6.46 -1.57 -2.20
C TYR A 59 7.45 -2.15 -1.17
N LEU A 60 8.75 -2.09 -1.47
CA LEU A 60 9.80 -2.57 -0.58
C LEU A 60 9.89 -1.73 0.72
N ASP A 61 9.86 -0.41 0.60
CA ASP A 61 9.88 0.50 1.76
C ASP A 61 8.68 0.21 2.68
N THR A 62 7.51 -0.05 2.10
CA THR A 62 6.28 -0.39 2.82
C THR A 62 6.39 -1.76 3.49
N LEU A 63 6.99 -2.77 2.87
CA LEU A 63 7.14 -4.10 3.49
C LEU A 63 8.14 -4.11 4.64
N PHE A 64 9.30 -3.47 4.46
CA PHE A 64 10.41 -3.57 5.40
C PHE A 64 10.48 -2.41 6.40
N ASN A 65 9.55 -1.46 6.31
CA ASN A 65 9.56 -0.24 7.12
C ASN A 65 10.90 0.51 7.02
N CYS A 66 11.56 0.44 5.85
CA CYS A 66 12.88 1.02 5.63
C CYS A 66 12.86 2.55 5.47
N ALA A 67 11.69 3.17 5.53
CA ALA A 67 11.53 4.61 5.64
C ALA A 67 11.77 5.06 7.09
N GLY A 68 13.06 5.12 7.48
CA GLY A 68 13.53 5.92 8.60
C GLY A 68 13.86 7.34 8.15
#